data_AF-A0A8B8P040-F1
#
_entry.id   AF-A0A8B8P040-F1
#
_cell.length_a   1.000
_cell.length_b   1.000
_cell.length_c   1.000
_cell.angle_alpha   90.00
_cell.angle_beta   90.00
_cell.angle_gamma   90.00
#
_symmetry.space_group_name_H-M   'P 1'
#
loop_
_entity.id
_entity.type
_entity.pdbx_description
1 polymer ?
#
loop_
_entity_poly.entity_id
_entity_poly.type
_entity_poly.pdbx_seq_one_letter_code
_entity_poly.pdbx_strand_id
1 'polypeptide(L)'
;VGSHNFHNFTTRTKAEDPSARRYILSFTANDVVIVEGIEFVKCEVVGQSFMLHQIRKMMGLAVAIMRNCAPETLITNALQKDININVPTAPEVGLYLDECFFTSYNNKWKDSHEELSMKAYEKEAEDFKMKYIYSHIAMTEHKEGVVALWLHSLNYRNYPDLRAGDKQELTENKCSE
;
A
#
# COMPACT_ATOMS: atom_id res chain seq x y z
N VAL A 1 -0.63 -3.22 -10.54
CA VAL A 1 0.54 -2.49 -11.10
C VAL A 1 0.09 -1.68 -12.31
N GLY A 2 0.74 -0.56 -12.63
CA GLY A 2 0.38 0.29 -13.76
C GLY A 2 -0.22 1.65 -13.37
N SER A 3 -0.81 2.34 -14.34
CA SER A 3 -1.41 3.67 -14.17
C SER A 3 -2.90 3.55 -13.89
N HIS A 4 -3.34 3.95 -12.70
CA HIS A 4 -4.73 3.82 -12.26
C HIS A 4 -5.19 5.10 -11.54
N ASN A 5 -6.51 5.23 -11.35
CA ASN A 5 -7.10 6.27 -10.53
C ASN A 5 -7.17 5.78 -9.07
N PHE A 6 -6.44 6.45 -8.17
CA PHE A 6 -6.32 6.04 -6.76
C PHE A 6 -7.14 6.93 -5.82
N HIS A 7 -8.22 7.58 -6.27
CA HIS A 7 -8.99 8.52 -5.44
C HIS A 7 -9.55 7.88 -4.16
N ASN A 8 -9.99 6.61 -4.21
CA ASN A 8 -10.43 5.86 -3.01
C ASN A 8 -9.30 5.56 -2.01
N PHE A 9 -8.05 5.63 -2.47
CA PHE A 9 -6.85 5.38 -1.68
C PHE A 9 -6.28 6.66 -1.05
N THR A 10 -7.06 7.74 -0.99
CA THR A 10 -6.69 9.00 -0.31
C THR A 10 -7.94 9.63 0.31
N THR A 11 -7.80 10.74 1.03
CA THR A 11 -8.91 11.40 1.74
C THR A 11 -9.29 12.76 1.18
N ARG A 12 -8.51 13.33 0.25
CA ARG A 12 -8.66 14.74 -0.20
C ARG A 12 -8.67 14.93 -1.71
N THR A 13 -8.76 13.85 -2.48
CA THR A 13 -8.69 13.90 -3.94
C THR A 13 -9.94 13.29 -4.51
N LYS A 14 -10.64 14.05 -5.35
CA LYS A 14 -11.85 13.58 -6.05
C LYS A 14 -11.47 12.69 -7.23
N ALA A 15 -12.39 11.84 -7.68
CA ALA A 15 -12.16 10.93 -8.79
C ALA A 15 -11.84 11.66 -10.11
N GLU A 16 -12.38 12.86 -10.30
CA GLU A 16 -12.17 13.71 -11.48
C GLU A 16 -10.84 14.44 -11.48
N ASP A 17 -10.20 14.56 -10.32
CA ASP A 17 -8.94 15.27 -10.19
C ASP A 17 -7.84 14.48 -10.94
N PRO A 18 -7.14 15.08 -11.92
CA PRO A 18 -6.04 14.42 -12.61
C PRO A 18 -4.94 13.95 -11.66
N SER A 19 -4.78 14.62 -10.51
CA SER A 19 -3.87 14.23 -9.45
C SER A 19 -4.30 12.98 -8.69
N ALA A 20 -5.46 12.38 -8.96
CA ALA A 20 -5.78 11.04 -8.46
C ALA A 20 -5.04 9.92 -9.22
N ARG A 21 -4.56 10.21 -10.43
CA ARG A 21 -3.92 9.22 -11.28
C ARG A 21 -2.46 9.01 -10.86
N ARG A 22 -2.09 7.78 -10.51
CA ARG A 22 -0.74 7.42 -10.07
C ARG A 22 -0.25 6.19 -10.82
N TYR A 23 1.07 6.04 -10.86
CA TYR A 23 1.73 4.93 -11.52
C TYR A 23 2.55 4.13 -10.51
N ILE A 24 2.15 2.87 -10.33
CA ILE A 24 2.88 1.88 -9.53
C ILE A 24 3.71 1.05 -10.50
N LEU A 25 5.03 1.06 -10.31
CA LEU A 25 5.99 0.32 -11.12
C LEU A 25 5.99 -1.16 -10.72
N SER A 26 6.07 -1.43 -9.41
CA SER A 26 6.09 -2.79 -8.87
C SER A 26 5.47 -2.82 -7.48
N PHE A 27 4.98 -4.00 -7.11
CA PHE A 27 4.57 -4.34 -5.76
C PHE A 27 4.92 -5.80 -5.53
N THR A 28 5.74 -6.12 -4.54
CA THR A 28 6.15 -7.48 -4.15
C THR A 28 5.84 -7.73 -2.67
N ALA A 29 5.53 -8.99 -2.32
CA ALA A 29 5.23 -9.41 -0.95
C ALA A 29 5.65 -10.88 -0.76
N ASN A 30 6.88 -11.21 -1.14
CA ASN A 30 7.32 -12.60 -1.29
C ASN A 30 8.22 -13.08 -0.13
N ASP A 31 8.72 -12.16 0.69
CA ASP A 31 9.72 -12.45 1.71
C ASP A 31 9.13 -12.39 3.11
N VAL A 32 9.53 -13.36 3.94
CA VAL A 32 9.24 -13.36 5.38
C VAL A 32 10.53 -13.08 6.14
N VAL A 33 10.48 -12.14 7.06
CA VAL A 33 11.60 -11.79 7.94
C VAL A 33 11.22 -12.02 9.39
N ILE A 34 12.14 -12.55 10.18
CA ILE A 34 11.96 -12.73 11.62
C ILE A 34 12.72 -11.62 12.33
N VAL A 35 12.00 -10.81 13.10
CA VAL A 35 12.57 -9.68 13.84
C VAL A 35 12.07 -9.75 15.27
N GLU A 36 13.00 -9.80 16.23
CA GLU A 36 12.68 -9.96 17.67
C GLU A 36 11.72 -11.13 17.97
N GLY A 37 11.81 -12.22 17.19
CA GLY A 37 10.97 -13.42 17.34
C GLY A 37 9.57 -13.35 16.73
N ILE A 38 9.24 -12.27 16.02
CA ILE A 38 7.97 -12.09 15.29
C ILE A 38 8.23 -12.25 13.79
N GLU A 39 7.36 -13.00 13.11
CA GLU A 39 7.36 -13.14 11.65
C GLU A 39 6.63 -11.95 11.01
N PHE A 40 7.31 -11.28 10.07
CA PHE A 40 6.76 -10.20 9.26
C PHE A 40 6.83 -10.55 7.78
N VAL A 41 5.81 -10.18 7.01
CA VAL A 41 5.87 -10.22 5.54
C VAL A 41 6.40 -8.88 5.05
N LYS A 42 7.53 -8.91 4.34
CA LYS A 42 8.10 -7.71 3.72
C LYS A 42 7.32 -7.39 2.45
N CYS A 43 6.71 -6.20 2.43
CA CYS A 43 6.01 -5.67 1.27
C CYS A 43 6.78 -4.49 0.70
N GLU A 44 7.12 -4.54 -0.58
CA GLU A 44 7.87 -3.48 -1.26
C GLU A 44 7.04 -2.92 -2.41
N VAL A 45 6.85 -1.61 -2.42
CA VAL A 45 6.10 -0.91 -3.46
C VAL A 45 6.96 0.19 -4.05
N VAL A 46 7.13 0.15 -5.37
CA VAL A 46 7.82 1.20 -6.12
C VAL A 46 6.79 1.95 -6.94
N GLY A 47 6.70 3.26 -6.74
CA GLY A 47 5.77 4.13 -7.44
C GLY A 47 6.46 5.41 -7.88
N GLN A 48 5.95 6.06 -8.93
CA GLN A 48 6.45 7.37 -9.35
C GLN A 48 6.17 8.46 -8.32
N SER A 49 5.03 8.35 -7.64
CA SER A 49 4.61 9.24 -6.55
C SER A 49 3.46 8.58 -5.78
N PHE A 50 3.24 9.05 -4.56
CA PHE A 50 2.15 8.58 -3.71
C PHE A 50 1.35 9.76 -3.16
N MET A 51 0.04 9.60 -3.07
CA MET A 51 -0.84 10.52 -2.35
C MET A 51 -0.81 10.24 -0.84
N LEU A 52 -1.35 11.18 -0.07
CA LEU A 52 -1.53 11.01 1.37
C LEU A 52 -2.31 9.71 1.66
N HIS A 53 -1.75 8.87 2.53
CA HIS A 53 -2.28 7.57 2.96
C HIS A 53 -2.38 6.49 1.86
N GLN A 54 -1.95 6.74 0.62
CA GLN A 54 -2.14 5.82 -0.50
C GLN A 54 -1.62 4.41 -0.22
N ILE A 55 -0.37 4.28 0.21
CA ILE A 55 0.24 2.97 0.50
C ILE A 55 -0.51 2.26 1.64
N ARG A 56 -0.82 2.98 2.72
CA ARG A 56 -1.54 2.43 3.89
C ARG A 56 -2.95 1.96 3.51
N LYS A 57 -3.63 2.68 2.63
CA LYS A 57 -4.96 2.30 2.11
C LYS A 57 -4.91 1.13 1.13
N MET A 58 -3.88 1.06 0.29
CA MET A 58 -3.62 -0.09 -0.57
C MET A 58 -3.41 -1.35 0.27
N MET A 59 -2.58 -1.26 1.32
CA MET A 59 -2.37 -2.37 2.27
C MET A 59 -3.64 -2.73 3.04
N GLY A 60 -4.41 -1.74 3.48
CA GLY A 60 -5.65 -1.98 4.21
C GLY A 60 -6.67 -2.79 3.41
N LEU A 61 -6.83 -2.47 2.11
CA LEU A 61 -7.69 -3.26 1.23
C LEU A 61 -7.15 -4.67 0.98
N ALA A 62 -5.84 -4.81 0.70
CA ALA A 62 -5.22 -6.10 0.46
C ALA A 62 -5.37 -7.06 1.66
N VAL A 63 -5.14 -6.56 2.88
CA VAL A 63 -5.31 -7.35 4.11
C VAL A 63 -6.79 -7.70 4.35
N ALA A 64 -7.72 -6.78 4.07
CA ALA A 64 -9.14 -7.08 4.19
C ALA A 64 -9.57 -8.23 3.27
N ILE A 65 -9.05 -8.27 2.04
CA ILE A 65 -9.31 -9.33 1.08
C ILE A 65 -8.68 -10.66 1.53
N MET A 66 -7.40 -10.65 1.93
CA MET A 66 -6.72 -11.86 2.42
C MET A 66 -7.38 -12.47 3.66
N ARG A 67 -8.13 -11.68 4.43
CA ARG A 67 -8.93 -12.13 5.59
C ARG A 67 -10.38 -12.46 5.24
N ASN A 68 -10.72 -12.55 3.96
CA ASN A 68 -12.08 -12.82 3.47
C ASN A 68 -13.13 -11.81 3.98
N CYS A 69 -12.72 -10.57 4.26
CA CYS A 69 -13.65 -9.50 4.66
C CYS A 69 -14.18 -8.71 3.46
N ALA A 70 -13.59 -8.90 2.27
CA ALA A 70 -13.99 -8.30 1.01
C ALA A 70 -13.65 -9.25 -0.16
N PRO A 71 -14.38 -9.21 -1.27
CA PRO A 71 -14.05 -9.98 -2.46
C PRO A 71 -12.82 -9.40 -3.18
N GLU A 72 -12.07 -10.26 -3.89
CA GLU A 72 -10.88 -9.85 -4.66
C GLU A 72 -11.21 -8.78 -5.74
N THR A 73 -12.42 -8.85 -6.31
CA THR A 73 -12.94 -7.89 -7.30
C THR A 73 -12.96 -6.46 -6.79
N LEU A 74 -12.97 -6.26 -5.46
CA LEU A 74 -12.95 -4.93 -4.87
C LEU A 74 -11.66 -4.17 -5.18
N ILE A 75 -10.54 -4.84 -5.48
CA ILE A 75 -9.30 -4.16 -5.90
C ILE A 75 -9.52 -3.40 -7.21
N THR A 76 -10.08 -4.07 -8.21
CA THR A 76 -10.35 -3.46 -9.53
C THR A 76 -11.43 -2.39 -9.43
N ASN A 77 -12.48 -2.66 -8.66
CA ASN A 77 -13.58 -1.71 -8.46
C ASN A 77 -13.13 -0.43 -7.75
N ALA A 78 -12.25 -0.55 -6.75
CA ALA A 78 -11.69 0.60 -6.03
C ALA A 78 -10.89 1.57 -6.92
N LEU A 79 -10.43 1.12 -8.10
CA LEU A 79 -9.67 1.90 -9.07
C LEU A 79 -10.56 2.51 -10.17
N GLN A 80 -11.84 2.13 -10.24
CA GLN A 80 -12.81 2.69 -11.18
C GLN A 80 -13.24 4.08 -10.73
N LYS A 81 -13.36 5.02 -11.67
CA LYS A 81 -13.61 6.44 -11.38
C LYS A 81 -15.02 6.70 -10.81
N ASP A 82 -15.98 5.88 -11.19
CA ASP A 82 -17.39 5.97 -10.85
C ASP A 82 -17.77 5.23 -9.55
N ILE A 83 -16.81 4.52 -8.95
CA ILE A 83 -16.98 3.81 -7.68
C ILE A 83 -16.32 4.60 -6.56
N ASN A 84 -17.07 4.91 -5.52
CA ASN A 84 -16.56 5.56 -4.31
C ASN A 84 -16.72 4.62 -3.11
N ILE A 85 -15.61 4.24 -2.50
CA ILE A 85 -15.59 3.34 -1.34
C ILE A 85 -14.60 3.81 -0.28
N ASN A 86 -14.95 3.65 0.98
CA ASN A 86 -14.03 3.89 2.08
C ASN A 86 -13.18 2.63 2.36
N VAL A 87 -11.96 2.61 1.83
CA VAL A 87 -11.01 1.52 2.12
C VAL A 87 -10.35 1.69 3.50
N PRO A 88 -10.09 0.57 4.22
CA PRO A 88 -9.34 0.59 5.47
C PRO A 88 -7.95 1.21 5.29
N THR A 89 -7.45 1.86 6.34
CA THR A 89 -6.09 2.41 6.36
C THR A 89 -5.27 1.59 7.35
N ALA A 90 -4.23 0.92 6.87
CA ALA A 90 -3.31 0.16 7.73
C ALA A 90 -2.59 1.09 8.74
N PRO A 91 -2.14 0.60 9.90
CA PRO A 91 -1.32 1.37 10.84
C PRO A 91 -0.03 1.91 10.19
N GLU A 92 0.49 3.03 10.70
CA GLU A 92 1.69 3.67 10.19
C GLU A 92 2.99 2.97 10.60
N VAL A 93 2.98 2.22 11.70
CA VAL A 93 4.20 1.69 12.34
C VAL A 93 5.07 0.91 11.36
N GLY A 94 4.48 0.10 10.48
CA GLY A 94 5.21 -0.74 9.53
C GLY A 94 5.68 -0.05 8.23
N LEU A 95 5.39 1.24 8.04
CA LEU A 95 5.70 1.96 6.80
C LEU A 95 6.91 2.89 6.99
N TYR A 96 7.95 2.65 6.19
CA TYR A 96 9.11 3.53 6.09
C TYR A 96 9.47 3.78 4.61
N LEU A 97 10.15 4.88 4.34
CA LEU A 97 10.72 5.18 3.02
C LEU A 97 12.09 4.50 2.92
N ASP A 98 12.26 3.63 1.94
CA ASP A 98 13.51 2.90 1.72
C ASP A 98 14.49 3.69 0.85
N GLU A 99 14.13 3.93 -0.42
CA GLU A 99 14.99 4.63 -1.39
C GLU A 99 14.20 5.60 -2.28
N CYS A 100 14.86 6.71 -2.65
CA CYS A 100 14.41 7.62 -3.69
C CYS A 100 15.19 7.38 -4.99
N PHE A 101 14.49 7.04 -6.07
CA PHE A 101 15.11 6.81 -7.38
C PHE A 101 15.21 8.09 -8.20
N PHE A 102 16.43 8.46 -8.60
CA PHE A 102 16.71 9.64 -9.42
C PHE A 102 16.95 9.30 -10.91
N THR A 103 16.44 8.17 -11.38
CA THR A 103 16.69 7.64 -12.73
C THR A 103 16.43 8.65 -13.85
N SER A 104 15.31 9.38 -13.79
CA SER A 104 15.00 10.41 -14.80
C SER A 104 15.97 11.59 -14.77
N TYR A 105 16.43 11.99 -13.59
CA TYR A 105 17.44 13.04 -13.43
C TYR A 105 18.80 12.56 -13.96
N ASN A 106 19.26 11.39 -13.51
CA ASN A 106 20.52 10.79 -13.94
C ASN A 106 20.56 10.63 -15.47
N ASN A 107 19.49 10.13 -16.08
CA ASN A 107 19.41 10.00 -17.54
C ASN A 107 19.47 11.33 -18.27
N LYS A 108 18.82 12.38 -17.74
CA LYS A 108 18.77 13.71 -18.36
C LYS A 108 20.11 14.44 -18.27
N TRP A 109 20.85 14.25 -17.18
CA TRP A 109 22.05 15.05 -16.87
C TRP A 109 23.36 14.27 -16.88
N LYS A 110 23.34 12.99 -17.28
CA LYS A 110 24.51 12.07 -17.32
C LYS A 110 25.80 12.65 -17.91
N ASP A 111 25.70 13.56 -18.89
CA ASP A 111 26.86 14.09 -19.61
C ASP A 111 27.50 15.29 -18.88
N SER A 112 26.85 15.81 -17.84
CA SER A 112 27.26 17.04 -17.12
C SER A 112 27.31 16.90 -15.61
N HIS A 113 26.62 15.91 -15.03
CA HIS A 113 26.52 15.69 -13.60
C HIS A 113 26.81 14.22 -13.27
N GLU A 114 27.39 14.00 -12.09
CA GLU A 114 27.58 12.65 -11.54
C GLU A 114 26.24 11.99 -11.21
N GLU A 115 26.22 10.65 -11.23
CA GLU A 115 25.02 9.87 -10.90
C GLU A 115 24.61 10.09 -9.43
N LEU A 116 23.37 10.52 -9.20
CA LEU A 116 22.81 10.59 -7.86
C LEU A 116 22.19 9.24 -7.50
N SER A 117 22.80 8.52 -6.54
CA SER A 117 22.36 7.18 -6.13
C SER A 117 22.78 6.85 -4.69
N MET A 118 22.01 5.96 -4.04
CA MET A 118 22.32 5.40 -2.72
C MET A 118 23.26 4.19 -2.77
N LYS A 119 23.69 3.72 -3.95
CA LYS A 119 24.54 2.51 -4.11
C LYS A 119 25.77 2.48 -3.20
N ALA A 120 26.43 3.62 -2.99
CA ALA A 120 27.62 3.71 -2.16
C ALA A 120 27.35 3.47 -0.65
N TYR A 121 26.09 3.54 -0.24
CA TYR A 121 25.63 3.43 1.16
C TYR A 121 24.68 2.25 1.38
N GLU A 122 24.58 1.33 0.41
CA GLU A 122 23.63 0.21 0.45
C GLU A 122 23.79 -0.60 1.74
N LYS A 123 25.03 -0.94 2.10
CA LYS A 123 25.34 -1.71 3.32
C LYS A 123 24.97 -0.93 4.58
N GLU A 124 25.37 0.34 4.67
CA GLU A 124 25.09 1.20 5.82
C GLU A 124 23.58 1.42 6.00
N ALA A 125 22.83 1.53 4.90
CA ALA A 125 21.39 1.66 4.91
C ALA A 125 20.71 0.38 5.39
N GLU A 126 21.13 -0.79 4.89
CA GLU A 126 20.61 -2.08 5.37
C GLU A 126 20.91 -2.31 6.85
N ASP A 127 22.14 -2.05 7.30
CA ASP A 127 22.54 -2.15 8.70
C ASP A 127 21.69 -1.23 9.58
N PHE A 128 21.40 0.00 9.11
CA PHE A 128 20.54 0.94 9.82
C PHE A 128 19.08 0.46 9.89
N LYS A 129 18.53 -0.05 8.77
CA LYS A 129 17.17 -0.59 8.71
C LYS A 129 16.98 -1.73 9.69
N MET A 130 17.87 -2.72 9.67
CA MET A 130 17.79 -3.87 10.56
C MET A 130 17.93 -3.47 12.02
N LYS A 131 18.93 -2.64 12.33
CA LYS A 131 19.26 -2.28 13.71
C LYS A 131 18.21 -1.37 14.36
N TYR A 132 17.69 -0.39 13.64
CA TYR A 132 16.86 0.67 14.23
C TYR A 132 15.42 0.64 13.76
N ILE A 133 15.17 0.46 12.46
CA ILE A 133 13.80 0.54 11.92
C ILE A 133 13.04 -0.75 12.23
N TYR A 134 13.58 -1.91 11.83
CA TYR A 134 12.90 -3.19 11.97
C TYR A 134 12.73 -3.55 13.45
N SER A 135 13.79 -3.37 14.25
CA SER A 135 13.72 -3.58 15.70
C SER A 135 12.66 -2.67 16.35
N HIS A 136 12.57 -1.38 15.96
CA HIS A 136 11.53 -0.48 16.48
C HIS A 136 10.11 -0.94 16.12
N ILE A 137 9.89 -1.39 14.88
CA ILE A 137 8.59 -1.92 14.43
C ILE A 137 8.20 -3.13 15.27
N ALA A 138 9.12 -4.09 15.41
CA ALA A 138 8.87 -5.33 16.14
C ALA A 138 8.61 -5.09 17.63
N MET A 139 9.44 -4.25 18.29
CA MET A 139 9.23 -3.90 19.70
C MET A 139 7.90 -3.16 19.92
N THR A 140 7.54 -2.26 19.01
CA THR A 140 6.26 -1.54 19.10
C THR A 140 5.08 -2.49 18.96
N GLU A 141 5.11 -3.42 18.00
CA GLU A 141 4.05 -4.41 17.85
C GLU A 141 3.99 -5.35 19.07
N HIS A 142 5.13 -5.77 19.63
CA HIS A 142 5.16 -6.61 20.83
C HIS A 142 4.52 -5.92 22.04
N LYS A 143 4.78 -4.61 22.20
CA LYS A 143 4.32 -3.83 23.35
C LYS A 143 2.87 -3.37 23.22
N GLU A 144 2.48 -2.93 22.03
CA GLU A 144 1.23 -2.20 21.80
C GLU A 144 0.21 -2.99 20.97
N GLY A 145 0.65 -4.01 20.23
CA GLY A 145 -0.23 -4.85 19.40
C GLY A 145 -1.02 -4.05 18.37
N VAL A 146 -0.42 -2.99 17.80
CA VAL A 146 -1.12 -2.00 16.98
C VAL A 146 -1.76 -2.65 15.76
N VAL A 147 -1.03 -3.54 15.07
CA VAL A 147 -1.56 -4.28 13.91
C VAL A 147 -2.61 -5.27 14.37
N ALA A 148 -2.36 -6.04 15.44
CA ALA A 148 -3.34 -6.97 15.98
C ALA A 148 -4.69 -6.32 16.32
N LEU A 149 -4.68 -5.17 17.00
CA LEU A 149 -5.86 -4.39 17.34
C LEU A 149 -6.57 -3.86 16.08
N TRP A 150 -5.81 -3.33 15.12
CA TRP A 150 -6.36 -2.88 13.86
C TRP A 150 -7.03 -4.02 13.07
N LEU A 151 -6.47 -5.23 13.07
CA LEU A 151 -7.08 -6.39 12.43
C LEU A 151 -8.46 -6.72 13.02
N HIS A 152 -8.69 -6.50 14.31
CA HIS A 152 -10.01 -6.71 14.92
C HIS A 152 -11.05 -5.68 14.45
N SER A 153 -10.58 -4.50 14.03
CA SER A 153 -11.44 -3.45 13.47
C SER A 153 -11.87 -3.71 12.02
N LEU A 154 -11.21 -4.62 11.30
CA LEU A 154 -11.53 -4.97 9.91
C LEU A 154 -12.80 -5.84 9.86
N ASN A 155 -13.95 -5.19 9.87
CA ASN A 155 -15.26 -5.85 9.78
C ASN A 155 -16.30 -4.92 9.12
N TYR A 156 -17.44 -5.48 8.73
CA TYR A 156 -18.50 -4.75 8.04
C TYR A 156 -19.18 -3.64 8.84
N ARG A 157 -19.05 -3.63 10.18
CA ARG A 157 -19.59 -2.53 10.99
C ARG A 157 -18.75 -1.27 10.84
N ASN A 158 -17.42 -1.44 10.81
CA ASN A 158 -16.48 -0.32 10.66
C ASN A 158 -16.24 0.06 9.20
N TYR A 159 -16.32 -0.92 8.28
CA TYR A 159 -16.12 -0.71 6.85
C TYR A 159 -17.27 -1.35 6.04
N PRO A 160 -18.45 -0.68 5.96
CA PRO A 160 -19.60 -1.22 5.24
C PRO A 160 -19.36 -1.44 3.74
N ASP A 161 -18.52 -0.60 3.13
CA ASP A 161 -18.21 -0.64 1.70
C ASP A 161 -17.39 -1.86 1.27
N LEU A 162 -16.86 -2.64 2.21
CA LEU A 162 -16.20 -3.92 1.90
C LEU A 162 -17.16 -4.93 1.25
N ARG A 163 -18.49 -4.73 1.39
CA ARG A 163 -19.52 -5.51 0.70
C ARG A 163 -19.85 -5.01 -0.71
N ALA A 164 -19.27 -3.90 -1.15
CA ALA A 164 -19.65 -3.28 -2.41
C ALA A 164 -19.42 -4.22 -3.62
N GLY A 165 -18.48 -5.17 -3.52
CA GLY A 165 -18.28 -6.20 -4.55
C GLY A 165 -19.46 -7.17 -4.70
N ASP A 166 -20.18 -7.48 -3.62
CA ASP A 166 -21.33 -8.42 -3.65
C ASP A 166 -22.53 -7.84 -4.41
N LYS A 167 -22.65 -6.50 -4.46
CA LYS A 167 -23.79 -5.84 -5.10
C LYS A 167 -23.71 -5.86 -6.63
N GLN A 168 -22.51 -5.90 -7.21
CA GLN A 168 -22.35 -6.00 -8.67
C GLN A 168 -22.68 -7.41 -9.17
N GLU A 169 -22.31 -8.47 -8.44
CA GLU A 169 -22.70 -9.84 -8.77
C GLU A 169 -24.22 -10.05 -8.74
N LEU A 170 -24.93 -9.41 -7.81
CA LEU A 170 -26.39 -9.44 -7.74
C LEU A 170 -27.09 -8.71 -8.90
N THR A 171 -26.45 -7.70 -9.50
CA THR A 171 -26.98 -6.99 -10.67
C THR A 171 -26.65 -7.68 -11.99
N GLU A 172 -25.49 -8.32 -12.10
CA GLU A 172 -25.11 -9.09 -13.30
C GLU A 172 -25.91 -10.39 -13.41
N ASN A 173 -26.16 -11.08 -12.29
CA ASN A 173 -27.01 -12.28 -12.29
C ASN A 173 -28.49 -11.99 -12.60
N LYS A 174 -28.98 -10.77 -12.35
CA LYS A 174 -30.35 -10.36 -12.74
C LYS A 174 -30.49 -9.92 -14.20
N CYS A 175 -29.39 -9.60 -14.87
CA CYS A 175 -29.40 -9.22 -16.29
C CYS A 175 -29.19 -10.44 -17.21
N SER A 176 -28.95 -11.61 -16.62
CA SER A 176 -28.63 -12.88 -17.29
C SER A 176 -29.78 -13.89 -17.25
N GLU A 177 -30.95 -13.51 -16.72
CA GLU A 177 -32.18 -14.32 -16.68
C GLU A 177 -33.30 -13.72 -17.54
#